data_AF-H5TI13-F1
#
_entry.id   AF-H5TI13-F1
#
_cell.length_a   1.000
_cell.length_b   1.000
_cell.length_c   1.000
_cell.angle_alpha   90.00
_cell.angle_beta   90.00
_cell.angle_gamma   90.00
#
_symmetry.space_group_name_H-M   'P 1'
#
loop_
_entity.id
_entity.type
_entity.pdbx_description
1 polymer ?
#
loop_
_entity_poly.entity_id
_entity_poly.type
_entity_poly.pdbx_seq_one_letter_code
_entity_poly.pdbx_strand_id
1 'polypeptide(L)'
;MTFDARYSVDQSLHHLAQRLDPIIGTKLAPSLSGLPWPTVLSELDKMKGKPPKSYSAADLQSQLRMITERLGKLGFPFDDYTRVVTTLGNELRIVRNRWAHHDDLTTLDAWRANDFAVRLLEHFGDDQGAADARKLRDEAFDALVEAKVVAEHVAPTPPQQHTEAPEPDAEAEPDSDVVRPDPAVLKRSDSASTPTIGSGRSEFEPWTVVVVGDVDVLDALPKKVAKEQVRAVATEIAEFEGPIHINRLAQLTAASFGVRRLWPAREKKLIYQIKQTGLVIDGEKCVWPTDLDPATWAEFRPNDSTVDRPFTEISPAEVANAMRLLRADNPKISDADLDAATLRTFGRKRKTKQFTAHLDHARKLV
;
A
#
# COMPACT_ATOMS: atom_id res chain seq x y z
N MET A 1 -33.99 17.13 -0.50
CA MET A 1 -32.89 17.44 0.45
C MET A 1 -31.59 17.35 -0.34
N THR A 2 -30.61 18.22 -0.09
CA THR A 2 -29.30 18.11 -0.75
C THR A 2 -28.60 16.85 -0.27
N PHE A 3 -28.07 16.04 -1.19
CA PHE A 3 -27.32 14.83 -0.86
C PHE A 3 -26.05 15.18 -0.08
N ASP A 4 -25.81 14.49 1.05
CA ASP A 4 -24.59 14.65 1.86
C ASP A 4 -23.64 13.48 1.57
N ALA A 5 -22.60 13.77 0.77
CA ALA A 5 -21.61 12.79 0.36
C ALA A 5 -20.81 12.21 1.53
N ARG A 6 -20.49 13.03 2.54
CA ARG A 6 -19.72 12.58 3.70
C ARG A 6 -20.56 11.65 4.57
N TYR A 7 -21.84 11.97 4.76
CA TYR A 7 -22.77 11.10 5.46
C TYR A 7 -23.00 9.77 4.72
N SER A 8 -23.13 9.79 3.39
CA SER A 8 -23.25 8.55 2.60
C SER A 8 -22.00 7.66 2.74
N VAL A 9 -20.80 8.24 2.68
CA VAL A 9 -19.54 7.50 2.93
C VAL A 9 -19.53 6.95 4.36
N ASP A 10 -19.91 7.75 5.36
CA ASP A 10 -19.98 7.33 6.76
C ASP A 10 -20.88 6.09 6.94
N GLN A 11 -22.08 6.10 6.38
CA GLN A 11 -23.01 4.97 6.43
C GLN A 11 -22.40 3.71 5.78
N SER A 12 -21.73 3.88 4.64
CA SER A 12 -21.09 2.79 3.90
C SER A 12 -19.93 2.16 4.67
N LEU A 13 -19.06 2.99 5.27
CA LEU A 13 -17.96 2.53 6.11
C LEU A 13 -18.48 1.80 7.36
N HIS A 14 -19.52 2.32 8.03
CA HIS A 14 -20.14 1.64 9.16
C HIS A 14 -20.79 0.30 8.77
N HIS A 15 -21.46 0.25 7.62
CA HIS A 15 -22.04 -0.98 7.09
C HIS A 15 -20.96 -2.03 6.83
N LEU A 16 -19.89 -1.67 6.10
CA LEU A 16 -18.74 -2.55 5.88
C LEU A 16 -18.14 -3.06 7.20
N ALA A 17 -18.00 -2.18 8.19
CA ALA A 17 -17.44 -2.55 9.48
C ALA A 17 -18.23 -3.67 10.17
N GLN A 18 -19.56 -3.67 10.02
CA GLN A 18 -20.43 -4.70 10.58
C GLN A 18 -20.38 -6.03 9.80
N ARG A 19 -20.17 -5.97 8.48
CA ARG A 19 -20.16 -7.16 7.62
C ARG A 19 -18.82 -7.87 7.59
N LEU A 20 -17.71 -7.13 7.64
CA LEU A 20 -16.37 -7.72 7.47
C LEU A 20 -15.89 -8.54 8.66
N ASP A 21 -16.25 -8.19 9.91
CA ASP A 21 -15.83 -8.95 11.09
C ASP A 21 -16.19 -10.45 11.01
N PRO A 22 -17.47 -10.84 10.83
CA PRO A 22 -17.82 -12.26 10.71
C PRO A 22 -17.17 -12.93 9.50
N ILE A 23 -17.02 -12.23 8.37
CA ILE A 23 -16.37 -12.77 7.16
C ILE A 23 -14.90 -13.13 7.47
N ILE A 24 -14.16 -12.20 8.09
CA ILE A 24 -12.77 -12.38 8.48
C ILE A 24 -12.64 -13.51 9.50
N GLY A 25 -13.49 -13.48 10.53
CA GLY A 25 -13.51 -14.46 11.61
C GLY A 25 -13.71 -15.88 11.09
N THR A 26 -14.72 -16.10 10.24
CA THR A 26 -15.00 -17.42 9.64
C THR A 26 -13.84 -17.90 8.77
N LYS A 27 -13.25 -17.02 7.94
CA LYS A 27 -12.18 -17.39 7.03
C LYS A 27 -10.90 -17.80 7.76
N LEU A 28 -10.55 -17.10 8.85
CA LEU A 28 -9.30 -17.32 9.58
C LEU A 28 -9.42 -18.33 10.73
N ALA A 29 -10.63 -18.62 11.24
CA ALA A 29 -10.84 -19.54 12.36
C ALA A 29 -10.05 -20.87 12.25
N PRO A 30 -9.97 -21.56 11.08
CA PRO A 30 -9.20 -22.80 10.94
C PRO A 30 -7.70 -22.64 11.20
N SER A 31 -7.14 -21.43 11.01
CA SER A 31 -5.71 -21.14 11.11
C SER A 31 -5.28 -20.53 12.44
N LEU A 32 -6.23 -20.10 13.28
CA LEU A 32 -5.93 -19.31 14.50
C LEU A 32 -6.02 -20.10 15.81
N SER A 33 -6.42 -21.38 15.78
CA SER A 33 -6.48 -22.25 16.97
C SER A 33 -7.25 -21.63 18.14
N GLY A 34 -8.33 -20.90 17.86
CA GLY A 34 -9.18 -20.24 18.86
C GLY A 34 -8.75 -18.82 19.26
N LEU A 35 -7.64 -18.29 18.74
CA LEU A 35 -7.26 -16.90 18.93
C LEU A 35 -8.15 -15.95 18.09
N PRO A 36 -8.45 -14.74 18.59
CA PRO A 36 -9.19 -13.76 17.83
C PRO A 36 -8.32 -13.22 16.69
N TRP A 37 -8.93 -13.00 15.52
CA TRP A 37 -8.20 -12.58 14.32
C TRP A 37 -7.35 -11.30 14.46
N PRO A 38 -7.68 -10.29 15.31
CA PRO A 38 -6.82 -9.12 15.48
C PRO A 38 -5.41 -9.45 16.01
N THR A 39 -5.22 -10.63 16.61
CA THR A 39 -3.89 -11.15 17.01
C THR A 39 -2.92 -11.20 15.82
N VAL A 40 -3.43 -11.51 14.62
CA VAL A 40 -2.62 -11.55 13.40
C VAL A 40 -2.01 -10.18 13.10
N LEU A 41 -2.76 -9.08 13.26
CA LEU A 41 -2.24 -7.72 13.02
C LEU A 41 -1.16 -7.37 14.05
N SER A 42 -1.36 -7.72 15.32
CA SER A 42 -0.36 -7.52 16.37
C SER A 42 0.94 -8.25 16.05
N GLU A 43 0.86 -9.49 15.55
CA GLU A 43 2.03 -10.26 15.14
C GLU A 43 2.69 -9.70 13.87
N LEU A 44 1.89 -9.24 12.89
CA LEU A 44 2.41 -8.62 11.67
C LEU A 44 3.16 -7.33 11.96
N ASP A 45 2.62 -6.47 12.82
CA ASP A 45 3.25 -5.21 13.18
C ASP A 45 4.53 -5.43 13.97
N LYS A 46 4.52 -6.41 14.88
CA LYS A 46 5.73 -6.85 15.57
C LYS A 46 6.80 -7.32 14.58
N MET A 47 6.43 -8.16 13.60
CA MET A 47 7.33 -8.61 12.54
C MET A 47 7.86 -7.45 11.68
N LYS A 48 7.08 -6.37 11.50
CA LYS A 48 7.48 -5.16 10.77
C LYS A 48 8.30 -4.18 11.62
N GLY A 49 8.56 -4.49 12.89
CA GLY A 49 9.30 -3.64 13.83
C GLY A 49 8.50 -2.45 14.36
N LYS A 50 7.16 -2.51 14.32
CA LYS A 50 6.26 -1.48 14.84
C LYS A 50 6.06 -1.65 16.35
N PRO A 51 5.76 -0.56 17.10
CA PRO A 51 5.45 -0.63 18.51
C PRO A 51 4.17 -1.46 18.75
N PRO A 52 4.04 -2.14 19.90
CA PRO A 52 2.84 -2.90 20.21
C PRO A 52 1.58 -2.03 20.18
N LYS A 53 0.56 -2.50 19.47
CA LYS A 53 -0.74 -1.84 19.34
C LYS A 53 -1.87 -2.82 19.58
N SER A 54 -2.97 -2.33 20.15
CA SER A 54 -4.21 -3.10 20.32
C SER A 54 -5.13 -2.85 19.14
N TYR A 55 -5.75 -3.93 18.66
CA TYR A 55 -6.64 -3.92 17.50
C TYR A 55 -8.03 -4.39 17.89
N SER A 56 -9.04 -3.71 17.35
CA SER A 56 -10.45 -4.07 17.55
C SER A 56 -10.98 -4.79 16.32
N ALA A 57 -11.76 -5.85 16.55
CA ALA A 57 -12.43 -6.57 15.47
C ALA A 57 -13.52 -5.72 14.78
N ALA A 58 -14.03 -4.69 15.45
CA ALA A 58 -15.04 -3.77 14.92
C ALA A 58 -14.44 -2.53 14.22
N ASP A 59 -13.11 -2.38 14.21
CA ASP A 59 -12.45 -1.25 13.54
C ASP A 59 -12.23 -1.54 12.06
N LEU A 60 -12.86 -0.74 11.19
CA LEU A 60 -12.76 -0.92 9.75
C LEU A 60 -11.31 -0.80 9.23
N GLN A 61 -10.47 0.06 9.83
CA GLN A 61 -9.06 0.13 9.41
C GLN A 61 -8.39 -1.24 9.61
N SER A 62 -8.58 -1.85 10.77
CA SER A 62 -8.06 -3.19 11.10
C SER A 62 -8.59 -4.26 10.15
N GLN A 63 -9.90 -4.23 9.84
CA GLN A 63 -10.52 -5.18 8.92
C GLN A 63 -9.99 -5.02 7.49
N LEU A 64 -9.87 -3.79 6.99
CA LEU A 64 -9.32 -3.52 5.66
C LEU A 64 -7.85 -3.95 5.57
N ARG A 65 -7.04 -3.74 6.62
CA ARG A 65 -5.69 -4.29 6.70
C ARG A 65 -5.67 -5.82 6.57
N MET A 66 -6.59 -6.50 7.25
CA MET A 66 -6.67 -7.96 7.26
C MET A 66 -6.92 -8.55 5.86
N ILE A 67 -7.73 -7.88 5.04
CA ILE A 67 -8.10 -8.37 3.71
C ILE A 67 -7.16 -7.89 2.60
N THR A 68 -6.33 -6.86 2.84
CA THR A 68 -5.42 -6.26 1.83
C THR A 68 -3.95 -6.64 2.00
N GLU A 69 -3.50 -6.98 3.22
CA GLU A 69 -2.10 -7.28 3.50
C GLU A 69 -1.80 -8.78 3.41
N ARG A 70 -0.53 -9.13 3.13
CA ARG A 70 -0.06 -10.51 3.28
C ARG A 70 0.06 -10.86 4.76
N LEU A 71 -0.62 -11.93 5.16
CA LEU A 71 -0.69 -12.39 6.55
C LEU A 71 0.42 -13.40 6.89
N GLY A 72 1.67 -13.02 6.61
CA GLY A 72 2.85 -13.88 6.77
C GLY A 72 2.70 -15.21 6.01
N LYS A 73 2.84 -16.35 6.71
CA LYS A 73 2.68 -17.69 6.11
C LYS A 73 1.26 -17.97 5.58
N LEU A 74 0.25 -17.24 6.05
CA LEU A 74 -1.14 -17.41 5.59
C LEU A 74 -1.35 -16.80 4.20
N GLY A 75 -0.38 -16.04 3.67
CA GLY A 75 -0.47 -15.44 2.35
C GLY A 75 -1.57 -14.38 2.27
N PHE A 76 -2.36 -14.42 1.20
CA PHE A 76 -3.50 -13.52 0.99
C PHE A 76 -4.80 -14.33 1.03
N PRO A 77 -5.30 -14.69 2.22
CA PRO A 77 -6.42 -15.62 2.33
C PRO A 77 -7.75 -15.06 1.79
N PHE A 78 -7.84 -13.74 1.65
CA PHE A 78 -9.02 -13.04 1.17
C PHE A 78 -8.96 -12.68 -0.30
N ASP A 79 -7.84 -12.97 -0.97
CA ASP A 79 -7.64 -12.56 -2.36
C ASP A 79 -7.40 -13.78 -3.24
N ASP A 80 -7.69 -13.61 -4.52
CA ASP A 80 -7.38 -14.58 -5.55
C ASP A 80 -6.18 -14.11 -6.40
N TYR A 81 -5.90 -14.83 -7.49
CA TYR A 81 -4.82 -14.46 -8.41
C TYR A 81 -5.09 -13.15 -9.14
N THR A 82 -6.33 -12.67 -9.17
CA THR A 82 -6.73 -11.42 -9.83
C THR A 82 -6.59 -10.19 -8.92
N ARG A 83 -6.31 -10.38 -7.62
CA ARG A 83 -6.04 -9.30 -6.67
C ARG A 83 -7.19 -8.30 -6.50
N VAL A 84 -8.42 -8.77 -6.71
CA VAL A 84 -9.63 -7.94 -6.66
C VAL A 84 -9.83 -7.37 -5.27
N VAL A 85 -9.65 -8.17 -4.22
CA VAL A 85 -9.88 -7.71 -2.84
C VAL A 85 -8.84 -6.68 -2.43
N THR A 86 -7.55 -6.89 -2.76
CA THR A 86 -6.51 -5.89 -2.51
C THR A 86 -6.83 -4.58 -3.22
N THR A 87 -7.27 -4.63 -4.48
CA THR A 87 -7.57 -3.44 -5.28
C THR A 87 -8.74 -2.64 -4.69
N LEU A 88 -9.87 -3.30 -4.43
CA LEU A 88 -11.05 -2.67 -3.85
C LEU A 88 -10.81 -2.19 -2.41
N GLY A 89 -10.11 -3.01 -1.62
CA GLY A 89 -9.77 -2.69 -0.24
C GLY A 89 -8.86 -1.48 -0.12
N ASN A 90 -7.88 -1.32 -1.01
CA ASN A 90 -6.98 -0.16 -1.01
C ASN A 90 -7.73 1.15 -1.37
N GLU A 91 -8.69 1.12 -2.29
CA GLU A 91 -9.58 2.27 -2.53
C GLU A 91 -10.37 2.64 -1.26
N LEU A 92 -10.95 1.65 -0.59
CA LEU A 92 -11.69 1.86 0.65
C LEU A 92 -10.79 2.40 1.78
N ARG A 93 -9.53 1.96 1.86
CA ARG A 93 -8.54 2.51 2.82
C ARG A 93 -8.29 3.99 2.56
N ILE A 94 -8.09 4.38 1.30
CA ILE A 94 -7.87 5.78 0.91
C ILE A 94 -9.08 6.65 1.25
N VAL A 95 -10.30 6.21 0.88
CA VAL A 95 -11.53 6.95 1.20
C VAL A 95 -11.76 7.04 2.71
N ARG A 96 -11.53 5.95 3.45
CA ARG A 96 -11.65 5.95 4.91
C ARG A 96 -10.65 6.90 5.56
N ASN A 97 -9.42 6.96 5.07
CA ASN A 97 -8.42 7.92 5.58
C ASN A 97 -8.86 9.36 5.33
N ARG A 98 -9.34 9.69 4.12
CA ARG A 98 -9.94 11.01 3.82
C ARG A 98 -11.11 11.34 4.76
N TRP A 99 -12.00 10.37 4.98
CA TRP A 99 -13.11 10.52 5.93
C TRP A 99 -12.59 10.81 7.35
N ALA A 100 -11.61 10.06 7.85
CA ALA A 100 -11.04 10.24 9.19
C ALA A 100 -10.34 11.61 9.35
N HIS A 101 -9.71 12.12 8.29
CA HIS A 101 -9.03 13.41 8.28
C HIS A 101 -9.95 14.62 8.07
N HIS A 102 -11.25 14.41 7.93
CA HIS A 102 -12.23 15.48 7.66
C HIS A 102 -11.99 16.19 6.32
N ASP A 103 -11.43 15.48 5.35
CA ASP A 103 -11.26 15.98 3.99
C ASP A 103 -12.62 16.18 3.32
N ASP A 104 -12.63 17.06 2.30
CA ASP A 104 -13.83 17.29 1.51
C ASP A 104 -14.10 16.05 0.62
N LEU A 105 -15.28 15.45 0.77
CA LEU A 105 -15.76 14.29 0.00
C LEU A 105 -16.83 14.73 -0.99
N THR A 106 -16.68 14.33 -2.25
CA THR A 106 -17.61 14.65 -3.34
C THR A 106 -18.67 13.57 -3.50
N THR A 107 -19.76 13.87 -4.21
CA THR A 107 -20.79 12.87 -4.58
C THR A 107 -20.18 11.70 -5.36
N LEU A 108 -19.17 11.97 -6.20
CA LEU A 108 -18.44 10.92 -6.93
C LEU A 108 -17.64 10.04 -5.98
N ASP A 109 -16.99 10.60 -4.95
CA ASP A 109 -16.28 9.83 -3.92
C ASP A 109 -17.26 8.90 -3.18
N ALA A 110 -18.46 9.40 -2.82
CA ALA A 110 -19.49 8.60 -2.17
C ALA A 110 -19.98 7.45 -3.04
N TRP A 111 -20.32 7.71 -4.30
CA TRP A 111 -20.74 6.67 -5.23
C TRP A 111 -19.65 5.61 -5.42
N ARG A 112 -18.38 6.01 -5.64
CA ARG A 112 -17.26 5.08 -5.80
C ARG A 112 -17.05 4.22 -4.56
N ALA A 113 -17.03 4.83 -3.37
CA ALA A 113 -16.88 4.11 -2.11
C ALA A 113 -17.97 3.06 -1.92
N ASN A 114 -19.22 3.41 -2.24
CA ASN A 114 -20.36 2.50 -2.14
C ASN A 114 -20.28 1.39 -3.20
N ASP A 115 -19.84 1.68 -4.42
CA ASP A 115 -19.60 0.65 -5.45
C ASP A 115 -18.50 -0.34 -5.04
N PHE A 116 -17.40 0.14 -4.47
CA PHE A 116 -16.34 -0.72 -3.95
C PHE A 116 -16.83 -1.59 -2.80
N ALA A 117 -17.66 -1.04 -1.90
CA ALA A 117 -18.30 -1.81 -0.83
C ALA A 117 -19.20 -2.93 -1.38
N VAL A 118 -20.04 -2.63 -2.37
CA VAL A 118 -20.90 -3.63 -3.04
C VAL A 118 -20.06 -4.76 -3.62
N ARG A 119 -19.10 -4.43 -4.49
CA ARG A 119 -18.29 -5.41 -5.20
C ARG A 119 -17.45 -6.27 -4.25
N LEU A 120 -16.96 -5.67 -3.16
CA LEU A 120 -16.22 -6.38 -2.14
C LEU A 120 -17.11 -7.41 -1.41
N LEU A 121 -18.32 -7.02 -1.01
CA LEU A 121 -19.26 -7.93 -0.34
C LEU A 121 -19.79 -9.02 -1.28
N GLU A 122 -20.03 -8.70 -2.55
CA GLU A 122 -20.36 -9.69 -3.59
C GLU A 122 -19.22 -10.70 -3.77
N HIS A 123 -17.96 -10.24 -3.80
CA HIS A 123 -16.81 -11.13 -3.90
C HIS A 123 -16.70 -12.09 -2.69
N PHE A 124 -17.09 -11.64 -1.50
CA PHE A 124 -17.15 -12.48 -0.31
C PHE A 124 -18.41 -13.36 -0.20
N GLY A 125 -19.35 -13.26 -1.17
CA GLY A 125 -20.61 -14.00 -1.14
C GLY A 125 -21.58 -13.53 -0.07
N ASP A 126 -21.46 -12.29 0.40
CA ASP A 126 -22.38 -11.69 1.36
C ASP A 126 -23.54 -10.99 0.66
N ASP A 127 -24.48 -11.78 0.15
CA ASP A 127 -25.62 -11.29 -0.65
C ASP A 127 -26.45 -10.22 0.06
N GLN A 128 -26.70 -10.42 1.37
CA GLN A 128 -27.46 -9.47 2.18
C GLN A 128 -26.68 -8.16 2.37
N GLY A 129 -25.40 -8.25 2.74
CA GLY A 129 -24.55 -7.06 2.88
C GLY A 129 -24.42 -6.30 1.56
N ALA A 130 -24.25 -7.00 0.44
CA ALA A 130 -24.18 -6.41 -0.89
C ALA A 130 -25.51 -5.74 -1.31
N ALA A 131 -26.66 -6.32 -0.97
CA ALA A 131 -27.97 -5.72 -1.25
C ALA A 131 -28.18 -4.40 -0.48
N ASP A 132 -27.73 -4.33 0.77
CA ASP A 132 -27.82 -3.12 1.58
C ASP A 132 -26.83 -2.04 1.13
N ALA A 133 -25.60 -2.43 0.76
CA ALA A 133 -24.62 -1.52 0.17
C ALA A 133 -25.09 -0.95 -1.19
N ARG A 134 -25.83 -1.75 -1.99
CA ARG A 134 -26.38 -1.32 -3.29
C ARG A 134 -27.36 -0.16 -3.13
N LYS A 135 -28.18 -0.15 -2.08
CA LYS A 135 -29.09 0.97 -1.79
C LYS A 135 -28.32 2.29 -1.63
N LEU A 136 -27.25 2.28 -0.83
CA LEU A 136 -26.39 3.45 -0.64
C LEU A 136 -25.69 3.88 -1.95
N ARG A 137 -25.27 2.91 -2.77
CA ARG A 137 -24.65 3.19 -4.08
C ARG A 137 -25.65 3.84 -5.03
N ASP A 138 -26.86 3.30 -5.12
CA ASP A 138 -27.87 3.77 -6.06
C ASP A 138 -28.38 5.17 -5.65
N GLU A 139 -28.57 5.43 -4.35
CA GLU A 139 -28.85 6.79 -3.84
C GLU A 139 -27.75 7.81 -4.19
N ALA A 140 -26.48 7.42 -4.04
CA ALA A 140 -25.34 8.26 -4.42
C ALA A 140 -25.24 8.45 -5.95
N PHE A 141 -25.61 7.42 -6.73
CA PHE A 141 -25.64 7.49 -8.19
C PHE A 141 -26.72 8.45 -8.67
N ASP A 142 -27.94 8.35 -8.14
CA ASP A 142 -29.04 9.26 -8.47
C ASP A 142 -28.66 10.71 -8.16
N ALA A 143 -28.05 10.97 -6.99
CA ALA A 143 -27.53 12.28 -6.65
C ALA A 143 -26.43 12.78 -7.60
N LEU A 144 -25.57 11.88 -8.09
CA LEU A 144 -24.51 12.21 -9.06
C LEU A 144 -25.12 12.57 -10.43
N VAL A 145 -26.14 11.83 -10.87
CA VAL A 145 -26.87 12.10 -12.11
C VAL A 145 -27.58 13.44 -12.04
N GLU A 146 -28.32 13.71 -10.96
CA GLU A 146 -28.99 15.01 -10.75
C GLU A 146 -27.98 16.18 -10.78
N ALA A 147 -26.83 16.03 -10.12
CA ALA A 147 -25.77 17.05 -10.15
C ALA A 147 -25.21 17.30 -11.56
N LYS A 148 -25.09 16.25 -12.38
CA LYS A 148 -24.63 16.36 -13.78
C LYS A 148 -25.69 16.94 -14.72
N VAL A 149 -26.96 16.57 -14.56
CA VAL A 149 -28.09 17.13 -15.34
C VAL A 149 -28.23 18.64 -15.11
N VAL A 150 -27.98 19.11 -13.88
CA VAL A 150 -27.93 20.55 -13.56
C VAL A 150 -26.71 21.24 -14.18
N ALA A 151 -25.56 20.55 -14.24
CA ALA A 151 -24.33 21.09 -14.86
C ALA A 151 -24.39 21.15 -16.40
N GLU A 152 -25.09 20.22 -17.04
CA GLU A 152 -25.22 20.12 -18.51
C GLU A 152 -26.14 21.20 -19.14
N HIS A 153 -26.86 21.99 -18.35
CA HIS A 153 -27.62 23.16 -18.84
C HIS A 153 -26.76 24.40 -19.17
N VAL A 154 -25.43 24.30 -19.10
CA VAL A 154 -24.50 25.32 -19.60
C VAL A 154 -23.47 24.68 -20.53
N ALA A 155 -23.84 24.64 -21.81
CA ALA A 155 -23.04 24.43 -23.02
C ALA A 155 -22.39 23.04 -23.26
N PRO A 156 -22.51 22.48 -24.48
CA PRO A 156 -21.80 21.27 -24.89
C PRO A 156 -20.41 21.60 -25.43
N THR A 157 -19.44 20.71 -25.18
CA THR A 157 -18.15 20.63 -25.89
C THR A 157 -18.06 19.25 -26.56
N PRO A 158 -17.56 19.12 -27.81
CA PRO A 158 -17.60 17.85 -28.53
C PRO A 158 -16.63 16.79 -27.96
N PRO A 159 -16.89 15.50 -28.18
CA PRO A 159 -16.01 14.42 -27.70
C PRO A 159 -14.71 14.37 -28.50
N GLN A 160 -13.57 14.29 -27.82
CA GLN A 160 -12.31 13.84 -28.43
C GLN A 160 -12.25 12.31 -28.38
N GLN A 161 -12.09 11.71 -29.56
CA GLN A 161 -11.89 10.28 -29.75
C GLN A 161 -10.56 9.85 -29.10
N HIS A 162 -10.65 9.00 -28.09
CA HIS A 162 -9.48 8.27 -27.60
C HIS A 162 -9.15 7.16 -28.60
N THR A 163 -7.97 7.23 -29.19
CA THR A 163 -7.40 6.19 -30.03
C THR A 163 -7.10 4.96 -29.16
N GLU A 164 -7.73 3.85 -29.51
CA GLU A 164 -7.40 2.50 -29.06
C GLU A 164 -5.97 2.17 -29.48
N ALA A 165 -5.15 1.71 -28.54
CA ALA A 165 -3.82 1.17 -28.81
C ALA A 165 -3.69 -0.19 -28.10
N PRO A 166 -3.01 -1.17 -28.72
CA PRO A 166 -3.16 -2.58 -28.39
C PRO A 166 -2.40 -2.99 -27.12
N GLU A 167 -2.81 -4.13 -26.58
CA GLU A 167 -2.19 -4.89 -25.50
C GLU A 167 -0.68 -5.08 -25.70
N PRO A 168 0.14 -5.01 -24.63
CA PRO A 168 1.43 -5.66 -24.67
C PRO A 168 1.24 -7.15 -24.39
N ASP A 169 1.48 -7.98 -25.41
CA ASP A 169 1.90 -9.36 -25.20
C ASP A 169 3.16 -9.34 -24.33
N ALA A 170 3.02 -9.78 -23.08
CA ALA A 170 4.16 -10.22 -22.29
C ALA A 170 4.34 -11.71 -22.56
N GLU A 171 5.05 -12.01 -23.66
CA GLU A 171 5.68 -13.32 -23.83
C GLU A 171 6.65 -13.52 -22.65
N ALA A 172 6.32 -14.47 -21.78
CA ALA A 172 7.21 -14.93 -20.74
C ALA A 172 8.34 -15.76 -21.39
N GLU A 173 9.50 -15.16 -21.58
CA GLU A 173 10.71 -15.93 -21.81
C GLU A 173 11.11 -16.66 -20.52
N PRO A 174 11.44 -17.96 -20.57
CA PRO A 174 12.00 -18.66 -19.43
C PRO A 174 13.48 -18.32 -19.37
N ASP A 175 13.95 -17.63 -18.32
CA ASP A 175 15.40 -17.51 -18.13
C ASP A 175 15.87 -17.73 -16.70
N SER A 176 16.93 -18.52 -16.64
CA SER A 176 17.46 -19.28 -15.51
C SER A 176 18.33 -18.46 -14.54
N ASP A 177 18.19 -17.14 -14.55
CA ASP A 177 19.11 -16.20 -13.88
C ASP A 177 18.44 -15.32 -12.78
N VAL A 178 17.35 -15.80 -12.17
CA VAL A 178 16.71 -15.11 -11.04
C VAL A 178 17.63 -15.11 -9.81
N VAL A 179 18.05 -13.92 -9.37
CA VAL A 179 18.87 -13.75 -8.16
C VAL A 179 17.95 -13.78 -6.95
N ARG A 180 18.01 -14.88 -6.18
CA ARG A 180 17.23 -15.06 -4.95
C ARG A 180 18.07 -14.75 -3.70
N PRO A 181 17.45 -14.15 -2.67
CA PRO A 181 18.05 -14.04 -1.34
C PRO A 181 18.48 -15.40 -0.79
N ASP A 182 19.45 -15.39 0.12
CA ASP A 182 19.80 -16.60 0.86
C ASP A 182 18.62 -17.02 1.78
N PRO A 183 18.23 -18.31 1.84
CA PRO A 183 17.17 -18.76 2.75
C PRO A 183 17.40 -18.41 4.23
N ALA A 184 18.65 -18.19 4.66
CA ALA A 184 18.96 -17.75 6.01
C ALA A 184 18.39 -16.36 6.33
N VAL A 185 18.50 -15.40 5.40
CA VAL A 185 18.02 -14.02 5.62
C VAL A 185 16.50 -13.92 5.62
N LEU A 186 15.80 -14.92 5.09
CA LEU A 186 14.34 -15.01 5.08
C LEU A 186 13.75 -15.50 6.42
N LYS A 187 14.59 -15.93 7.37
CA LYS A 187 14.14 -16.40 8.68
C LYS A 187 14.32 -15.31 9.74
N ARG A 188 13.38 -15.21 10.66
CA ARG A 188 13.53 -14.40 11.88
C ARG A 188 14.05 -15.25 13.03
N SER A 189 14.94 -14.67 13.82
CA SER A 189 15.47 -15.27 15.05
C SER A 189 14.43 -15.36 16.15
N ASP A 190 13.43 -14.48 16.15
CA ASP A 190 12.41 -14.35 17.18
C ASP A 190 11.08 -15.06 16.83
N SER A 191 11.07 -16.03 15.93
CA SER A 191 9.85 -16.59 15.34
C SER A 191 8.82 -17.16 16.32
N ALA A 192 9.24 -17.59 17.52
CA ALA A 192 8.34 -18.04 18.58
C ALA A 192 7.41 -16.92 19.08
N SER A 193 7.74 -15.67 18.77
CA SER A 193 7.05 -14.47 19.20
C SER A 193 5.84 -14.10 18.31
N THR A 194 5.65 -14.83 17.20
CA THR A 194 4.57 -14.65 16.21
C THR A 194 4.06 -16.01 15.66
N PRO A 195 3.42 -16.84 16.51
CA PRO A 195 3.01 -18.21 16.14
C PRO A 195 1.98 -18.29 15.00
N THR A 196 1.08 -17.31 14.87
CA THR A 196 -0.01 -17.35 13.87
C THR A 196 0.48 -17.07 12.46
N ILE A 197 1.44 -16.15 12.29
CA ILE A 197 1.97 -15.75 10.97
C ILE A 197 3.27 -16.47 10.58
N GLY A 198 3.87 -17.26 11.48
CA GLY A 198 5.04 -18.08 11.21
C GLY A 198 6.40 -17.37 11.40
N SER A 199 7.47 -18.07 11.02
CA SER A 199 8.87 -17.66 11.25
C SER A 199 9.52 -16.85 10.13
N GLY A 200 8.78 -16.64 9.03
CA GLY A 200 9.28 -15.87 7.90
C GLY A 200 9.53 -14.41 8.28
N ARG A 201 10.58 -13.84 7.71
CA ARG A 201 10.81 -12.39 7.66
C ARG A 201 9.83 -11.77 6.67
N SER A 202 9.41 -10.53 6.94
CA SER A 202 8.63 -9.77 5.96
C SER A 202 9.50 -9.54 4.72
N GLU A 203 9.11 -10.13 3.60
CA GLU A 203 9.68 -9.78 2.30
C GLU A 203 9.12 -8.44 1.82
N PHE A 204 9.79 -7.80 0.85
CA PHE A 204 9.30 -6.56 0.30
C PHE A 204 8.15 -6.84 -0.67
N GLU A 205 7.05 -6.13 -0.46
CA GLU A 205 5.86 -6.20 -1.31
C GLU A 205 5.66 -4.83 -1.96
N PRO A 206 5.69 -4.73 -3.30
CA PRO A 206 5.40 -3.49 -3.97
C PRO A 206 3.91 -3.15 -3.85
N TRP A 207 3.61 -1.87 -3.72
CA TRP A 207 2.28 -1.31 -3.87
C TRP A 207 1.78 -1.55 -5.29
N THR A 208 0.62 -2.19 -5.38
CA THR A 208 -0.12 -2.26 -6.63
C THR A 208 -0.84 -0.94 -6.84
N VAL A 209 -0.53 -0.26 -7.94
CA VAL A 209 -1.12 1.04 -8.26
C VAL A 209 -2.64 0.92 -8.36
N VAL A 210 -3.33 1.68 -7.51
CA VAL A 210 -4.77 1.86 -7.51
C VAL A 210 -5.11 3.19 -8.16
N VAL A 211 -6.04 3.20 -9.13
CA VAL A 211 -6.41 4.39 -9.89
C VAL A 211 -7.52 5.16 -9.17
N VAL A 212 -7.12 6.10 -8.32
CA VAL A 212 -8.01 6.87 -7.45
C VAL A 212 -8.66 8.04 -8.20
N GLY A 213 -7.99 8.57 -9.22
CA GLY A 213 -8.50 9.68 -10.04
C GLY A 213 -7.81 9.75 -11.39
N ASP A 214 -8.12 10.78 -12.15
CA ASP A 214 -7.47 11.10 -13.42
C ASP A 214 -6.37 12.15 -13.24
N VAL A 215 -5.73 12.48 -14.36
CA VAL A 215 -4.66 13.47 -14.40
C VAL A 215 -5.16 14.89 -14.07
N ASP A 216 -6.45 15.16 -14.21
CA ASP A 216 -7.04 16.49 -13.97
C ASP A 216 -6.93 16.88 -12.49
N VAL A 217 -6.94 15.90 -11.58
CA VAL A 217 -6.63 16.12 -10.16
C VAL A 217 -5.23 16.71 -9.99
N LEU A 218 -4.24 16.17 -10.70
CA LEU A 218 -2.86 16.65 -10.62
C LEU A 218 -2.68 18.03 -11.25
N ASP A 219 -3.43 18.32 -12.32
CA ASP A 219 -3.40 19.63 -12.95
C ASP A 219 -4.14 20.68 -12.11
N ALA A 220 -5.12 20.25 -11.29
CA ALA A 220 -5.83 21.04 -10.30
C ALA A 220 -5.14 21.14 -8.92
N LEU A 221 -3.88 20.69 -8.77
CA LEU A 221 -3.10 20.71 -7.52
C LEU A 221 -3.14 22.01 -6.69
N PRO A 222 -3.33 23.22 -7.25
CA PRO A 222 -3.52 24.42 -6.42
C PRO A 222 -4.77 24.37 -5.52
N LYS A 223 -5.82 23.63 -5.90
CA LYS A 223 -7.10 23.50 -5.16
C LYS A 223 -6.95 22.63 -3.91
N LYS A 224 -7.72 22.93 -2.86
CA LYS A 224 -7.72 22.19 -1.58
C LYS A 224 -7.99 20.69 -1.78
N VAL A 225 -9.10 20.36 -2.43
CA VAL A 225 -9.53 18.97 -2.70
C VAL A 225 -8.45 18.14 -3.42
N ALA A 226 -7.80 18.71 -4.43
CA ALA A 226 -6.73 18.03 -5.16
C ALA A 226 -5.50 17.74 -4.28
N LYS A 227 -5.14 18.67 -3.39
CA LYS A 227 -4.04 18.44 -2.43
C LYS A 227 -4.39 17.34 -1.44
N GLU A 228 -5.62 17.33 -0.93
CA GLU A 228 -6.11 16.32 0.01
C GLU A 228 -6.09 14.93 -0.62
N GLN A 229 -6.63 14.79 -1.84
CA GLN A 229 -6.58 13.53 -2.59
C GLN A 229 -5.15 13.03 -2.80
N VAL A 230 -4.24 13.90 -3.29
CA VAL A 230 -2.83 13.51 -3.51
C VAL A 230 -2.14 13.11 -2.22
N ARG A 231 -2.41 13.81 -1.10
CA ARG A 231 -1.83 13.49 0.21
C ARG A 231 -2.38 12.20 0.78
N ALA A 232 -3.68 11.95 0.65
CA ALA A 232 -4.29 10.70 1.12
C ALA A 232 -3.71 9.47 0.40
N VAL A 233 -3.54 9.55 -0.92
CA VAL A 233 -2.88 8.50 -1.72
C VAL A 233 -1.43 8.31 -1.28
N ALA A 234 -0.67 9.40 -1.14
CA ALA A 234 0.73 9.32 -0.71
C ALA A 234 0.87 8.74 0.71
N THR A 235 -0.03 9.09 1.64
CA THR A 235 -0.05 8.52 2.99
C THR A 235 -0.34 7.03 2.96
N GLU A 236 -1.33 6.58 2.20
CA GLU A 236 -1.64 5.15 2.08
C GLU A 236 -0.46 4.34 1.51
N ILE A 237 0.14 4.82 0.42
CA ILE A 237 1.32 4.16 -0.18
C ILE A 237 2.47 4.11 0.82
N ALA A 238 2.71 5.20 1.55
CA ALA A 238 3.76 5.24 2.57
C ALA A 238 3.46 4.29 3.74
N GLU A 239 2.21 4.20 4.21
CA GLU A 239 1.80 3.24 5.25
C GLU A 239 1.99 1.78 4.82
N PHE A 240 1.83 1.48 3.53
CA PHE A 240 1.99 0.15 2.96
C PHE A 240 3.47 -0.21 2.68
N GLU A 241 4.18 0.60 1.88
CA GLU A 241 5.56 0.33 1.45
C GLU A 241 6.64 0.90 2.39
N GLY A 242 6.27 1.68 3.39
CA GLY A 242 7.21 2.38 4.26
C GLY A 242 8.16 1.45 5.02
N PRO A 243 9.44 1.84 5.20
CA PRO A 243 10.11 3.04 4.69
C PRO A 243 10.26 3.04 3.16
N ILE A 244 9.95 4.17 2.51
CA ILE A 244 9.94 4.30 1.04
C ILE A 244 10.68 5.57 0.59
N HIS A 245 11.53 5.48 -0.44
CA HIS A 245 12.20 6.67 -0.98
C HIS A 245 11.21 7.65 -1.61
N ILE A 246 11.40 8.95 -1.39
CA ILE A 246 10.44 9.99 -1.77
C ILE A 246 10.13 10.04 -3.27
N ASN A 247 11.10 9.71 -4.13
CA ASN A 247 10.89 9.69 -5.58
C ASN A 247 9.97 8.53 -5.99
N ARG A 248 10.17 7.34 -5.39
CA ARG A 248 9.30 6.18 -5.60
C ARG A 248 7.88 6.48 -5.13
N LEU A 249 7.74 7.10 -3.96
CA LEU A 249 6.44 7.52 -3.45
C LEU A 249 5.76 8.52 -4.42
N ALA A 250 6.50 9.50 -4.94
CA ALA A 250 5.98 10.45 -5.92
C ALA A 250 5.55 9.78 -7.22
N GLN A 251 6.31 8.79 -7.70
CA GLN A 251 5.99 8.03 -8.92
C GLN A 251 4.72 7.18 -8.74
N LEU A 252 4.62 6.44 -7.64
CA LEU A 252 3.43 5.63 -7.34
C LEU A 252 2.20 6.51 -7.13
N THR A 253 2.35 7.64 -6.42
CA THR A 253 1.27 8.62 -6.25
C THR A 253 0.82 9.17 -7.60
N ALA A 254 1.74 9.51 -8.51
CA ALA A 254 1.39 9.98 -9.85
C ALA A 254 0.67 8.91 -10.68
N ALA A 255 1.11 7.65 -10.58
CA ALA A 255 0.52 6.53 -11.29
C ALA A 255 -0.94 6.29 -10.86
N SER A 256 -1.27 6.53 -9.58
CA SER A 256 -2.65 6.49 -9.06
C SER A 256 -3.60 7.55 -9.67
N PHE A 257 -3.05 8.53 -10.41
CA PHE A 257 -3.81 9.53 -11.17
C PHE A 257 -3.60 9.37 -12.70
N GLY A 258 -3.26 8.16 -13.16
CA GLY A 258 -3.11 7.84 -14.58
C GLY A 258 -1.82 8.32 -15.24
N VAL A 259 -0.85 8.86 -14.48
CA VAL A 259 0.43 9.33 -15.04
C VAL A 259 1.44 8.20 -15.12
N ARG A 260 1.71 7.71 -16.34
CA ARG A 260 2.72 6.66 -16.60
C ARG A 260 4.16 7.15 -16.44
N ARG A 261 4.45 8.40 -16.85
CA ARG A 261 5.79 8.99 -16.78
C ARG A 261 5.76 10.31 -16.02
N LEU A 262 6.52 10.35 -14.93
CA LEU A 262 6.63 11.52 -14.08
C LEU A 262 7.77 12.44 -14.53
N TRP A 263 7.44 13.67 -14.92
CA TRP A 263 8.40 14.68 -15.35
C TRP A 263 8.85 15.58 -14.17
N PRO A 264 10.07 16.16 -14.20
CA PRO A 264 10.67 16.84 -13.03
C PRO A 264 9.82 17.97 -12.43
N ALA A 265 9.11 18.75 -13.27
CA ALA A 265 8.27 19.84 -12.79
C ALA A 265 7.07 19.33 -11.97
N ARG A 266 6.46 18.21 -12.38
CA ARG A 266 5.35 17.57 -11.67
C ARG A 266 5.86 16.80 -10.45
N GLU A 267 7.00 16.11 -10.59
CA GLU A 267 7.69 15.44 -9.49
C GLU A 267 7.93 16.39 -8.32
N LYS A 268 8.49 17.59 -8.59
CA LYS A 268 8.72 18.61 -7.56
C LYS A 268 7.45 19.02 -6.83
N LYS A 269 6.32 19.13 -7.53
CA LYS A 269 5.02 19.46 -6.92
C LYS A 269 4.50 18.32 -6.04
N LEU A 270 4.63 17.07 -6.49
CA LEU A 270 4.22 15.90 -5.71
C LEU A 270 5.10 15.71 -4.47
N ILE A 271 6.41 15.82 -4.62
CA ILE A 271 7.36 15.81 -3.48
C ILE A 271 7.01 16.91 -2.48
N TYR A 272 6.63 18.10 -2.95
CA TYR A 272 6.16 19.15 -2.06
C TYR A 272 4.90 18.72 -1.30
N GLN A 273 3.90 18.14 -1.95
CA GLN A 273 2.69 17.64 -1.25
C GLN A 273 2.99 16.49 -0.28
N ILE A 274 3.88 15.57 -0.64
CA ILE A 274 4.35 14.48 0.25
C ILE A 274 4.96 15.07 1.53
N LYS A 275 5.75 16.15 1.42
CA LYS A 275 6.29 16.84 2.61
C LYS A 275 5.21 17.50 3.48
N GLN A 276 4.00 17.69 2.96
CA GLN A 276 2.88 18.27 3.71
C GLN A 276 1.94 17.21 4.31
N THR A 277 2.23 15.91 4.18
CA THR A 277 1.42 14.84 4.80
C THR A 277 1.64 14.73 6.30
N GLY A 278 2.74 15.30 6.82
CA GLY A 278 3.15 15.14 8.22
C GLY A 278 3.95 13.85 8.49
N LEU A 279 4.22 13.04 7.46
CA LEU A 279 5.11 11.88 7.57
C LEU A 279 6.55 12.31 7.84
N VAL A 280 7.29 11.48 8.56
CA VAL A 280 8.71 11.72 8.85
C VAL A 280 9.51 11.45 7.58
N ILE A 281 10.39 12.39 7.22
CA ILE A 281 11.31 12.26 6.09
C ILE A 281 12.72 12.43 6.62
N ASP A 282 13.53 11.38 6.51
CA ASP A 282 14.89 11.39 7.02
C ASP A 282 15.88 12.10 6.08
N GLY A 283 17.15 12.19 6.50
CA GLY A 283 18.22 12.83 5.71
C GLY A 283 18.47 12.15 4.36
N GLU A 284 18.09 10.89 4.22
CA GLU A 284 18.27 10.06 3.02
C GLU A 284 17.03 10.07 2.11
N LYS A 285 16.07 10.96 2.41
CA LYS A 285 14.81 11.14 1.68
C LYS A 285 13.93 9.90 1.71
N CYS A 286 14.07 9.05 2.72
CA CYS A 286 13.10 8.00 2.99
C CYS A 286 11.94 8.58 3.80
N VAL A 287 10.72 8.27 3.36
CA VAL A 287 9.47 8.63 4.01
C VAL A 287 9.07 7.45 4.90
N TRP A 288 8.80 7.76 6.17
CA TRP A 288 8.50 6.79 7.20
C TRP A 288 7.01 6.89 7.61
N PRO A 289 6.32 5.74 7.75
CA PRO A 289 5.02 5.66 8.40
C PRO A 289 5.04 6.29 9.79
N THR A 290 3.90 6.79 10.25
CA THR A 290 3.77 7.42 11.58
C THR A 290 4.00 6.46 12.73
N ASP A 291 3.87 5.15 12.49
CA ASP A 291 4.06 4.08 13.46
C ASP A 291 5.45 3.41 13.37
N LEU A 292 6.37 3.95 12.58
CA LEU A 292 7.76 3.50 12.53
C LEU A 292 8.70 4.63 12.94
N ASP A 293 9.61 4.30 13.87
CA ASP A 293 10.67 5.20 14.29
C ASP A 293 11.97 4.90 13.53
N PRO A 294 12.46 5.83 12.69
CA PRO A 294 13.71 5.66 11.93
C PRO A 294 14.92 5.32 12.81
N ALA A 295 14.95 5.76 14.06
CA ALA A 295 16.11 5.59 14.94
C ALA A 295 16.18 4.18 15.55
N THR A 296 15.04 3.51 15.74
CA THR A 296 14.96 2.22 16.44
C THR A 296 14.59 1.06 15.52
N TRP A 297 14.16 1.35 14.28
CA TRP A 297 13.77 0.32 13.34
C TRP A 297 14.95 -0.55 12.88
N ALA A 298 14.89 -1.83 13.25
CA ALA A 298 15.97 -2.81 13.04
C ALA A 298 15.63 -3.91 12.01
N GLU A 299 14.51 -3.77 11.29
CA GLU A 299 14.07 -4.76 10.31
C GLU A 299 14.65 -4.50 8.91
N PHE A 300 14.52 -5.49 8.03
CA PHE A 300 14.79 -5.33 6.60
C PHE A 300 13.91 -6.27 5.79
N ARG A 301 13.64 -5.91 4.53
CA ARG A 301 12.73 -6.66 3.66
C ARG A 301 13.46 -7.18 2.42
N PRO A 302 13.83 -8.47 2.39
CA PRO A 302 14.44 -9.11 1.23
C PRO A 302 13.51 -9.12 0.02
N ASN A 303 14.09 -9.19 -1.18
CA ASN A 303 13.37 -9.40 -2.42
C ASN A 303 14.28 -10.09 -3.44
N ASP A 304 13.70 -10.82 -4.38
CA ASP A 304 14.45 -11.36 -5.53
C ASP A 304 14.58 -10.33 -6.65
N SER A 305 15.26 -10.71 -7.73
CA SER A 305 15.51 -9.84 -8.88
C SER A 305 14.28 -9.53 -9.74
N THR A 306 13.17 -10.25 -9.57
CA THR A 306 11.92 -10.02 -10.33
C THR A 306 11.14 -8.82 -9.82
N VAL A 307 11.42 -8.39 -8.58
CA VAL A 307 10.75 -7.27 -7.94
C VAL A 307 11.34 -5.94 -8.39
N ASP A 308 10.48 -5.04 -8.87
CA ASP A 308 10.85 -3.67 -9.21
C ASP A 308 11.03 -2.80 -7.96
N ARG A 309 12.23 -2.92 -7.38
CA ARG A 309 12.70 -2.14 -6.24
C ARG A 309 14.14 -1.69 -6.49
N PRO A 310 14.37 -0.48 -7.03
CA PRO A 310 15.73 0.02 -7.24
C PRO A 310 16.55 0.00 -5.95
N PHE A 311 17.76 -0.57 -5.98
CA PHE A 311 18.57 -0.75 -4.77
C PHE A 311 18.92 0.58 -4.09
N THR A 312 19.09 1.64 -4.88
CA THR A 312 19.36 3.01 -4.40
C THR A 312 18.13 3.68 -3.76
N GLU A 313 16.95 3.10 -3.90
CA GLU A 313 15.71 3.58 -3.26
C GLU A 313 15.35 2.79 -2.00
N ILE A 314 16.18 1.81 -1.63
CA ILE A 314 16.09 1.12 -0.34
C ILE A 314 16.75 2.01 0.71
N SER A 315 16.11 2.22 1.86
CA SER A 315 16.69 3.03 2.93
C SER A 315 18.09 2.52 3.32
N PRO A 316 19.09 3.39 3.49
CA PRO A 316 20.38 2.94 3.99
C PRO A 316 20.31 2.26 5.37
N ALA A 317 19.33 2.62 6.21
CA ALA A 317 19.07 1.94 7.48
C ALA A 317 18.62 0.49 7.25
N GLU A 318 17.77 0.24 6.25
CA GLU A 318 17.32 -1.11 5.85
C GLU A 318 18.48 -1.96 5.33
N VAL A 319 19.35 -1.37 4.52
CA VAL A 319 20.58 -2.04 4.03
C VAL A 319 21.53 -2.34 5.20
N ALA A 320 21.68 -1.41 6.14
CA ALA A 320 22.50 -1.59 7.34
C ALA A 320 21.97 -2.72 8.24
N ASN A 321 20.64 -2.81 8.42
CA ASN A 321 20.00 -3.88 9.19
C ASN A 321 20.32 -5.26 8.60
N ALA A 322 20.27 -5.41 7.27
CA ALA A 322 20.69 -6.64 6.60
C ALA A 322 22.18 -6.95 6.83
N MET A 323 23.05 -5.94 6.73
CA MET A 323 24.49 -6.10 6.99
C MET A 323 24.77 -6.55 8.43
N ARG A 324 24.06 -6.00 9.43
CA ARG A 324 24.20 -6.39 10.84
C ARG A 324 23.87 -7.87 11.04
N LEU A 325 22.79 -8.36 10.43
CA LEU A 325 22.43 -9.79 10.49
C LEU A 325 23.53 -10.65 9.85
N LEU A 326 23.95 -10.32 8.63
CA LEU A 326 24.97 -11.08 7.90
C LEU A 326 26.32 -11.14 8.66
N ARG A 327 26.71 -10.06 9.34
CA ARG A 327 27.91 -10.05 10.20
C ARG A 327 27.72 -10.84 11.49
N ALA A 328 26.51 -10.82 12.08
CA ALA A 328 26.21 -11.62 13.26
C ALA A 328 26.29 -13.12 12.95
N ASP A 329 25.79 -13.53 11.78
CA ASP A 329 25.82 -14.92 11.32
C ASP A 329 27.23 -15.37 10.87
N ASN A 330 28.03 -14.45 10.32
CA ASN A 330 29.43 -14.72 9.96
C ASN A 330 30.37 -13.57 10.40
N PRO A 331 30.88 -13.59 11.65
CA PRO A 331 31.71 -12.51 12.19
C PRO A 331 33.04 -12.25 11.46
N LYS A 332 33.51 -13.20 10.63
CA LYS A 332 34.76 -13.11 9.86
C LYS A 332 34.54 -12.77 8.39
N ILE A 333 33.31 -12.45 7.99
CA ILE A 333 33.00 -12.08 6.61
C ILE A 333 33.84 -10.86 6.17
N SER A 334 34.43 -10.93 4.98
CA SER A 334 35.16 -9.79 4.42
C SER A 334 34.20 -8.69 3.99
N ASP A 335 34.68 -7.46 3.87
CA ASP A 335 33.83 -6.34 3.42
C ASP A 335 33.26 -6.56 2.01
N ALA A 336 34.05 -7.18 1.13
CA ALA A 336 33.64 -7.51 -0.23
C ALA A 336 32.55 -8.60 -0.24
N ASP A 337 32.69 -9.64 0.59
CA ASP A 337 31.69 -10.71 0.71
C ASP A 337 30.40 -10.21 1.37
N LEU A 338 30.51 -9.31 2.36
CA LEU A 338 29.36 -8.67 2.99
C LEU A 338 28.56 -7.83 1.99
N ASP A 339 29.24 -7.07 1.14
CA ASP A 339 28.60 -6.29 0.08
C ASP A 339 27.88 -7.21 -0.93
N ALA A 340 28.53 -8.29 -1.36
CA ALA A 340 27.94 -9.25 -2.28
C ALA A 340 26.72 -9.96 -1.68
N ALA A 341 26.81 -10.40 -0.42
CA ALA A 341 25.70 -11.01 0.30
C ALA A 341 24.54 -10.02 0.51
N THR A 342 24.85 -8.77 0.85
CA THR A 342 23.84 -7.71 1.02
C THR A 342 23.14 -7.40 -0.30
N LEU A 343 23.87 -7.25 -1.40
CA LEU A 343 23.27 -7.07 -2.74
C LEU A 343 22.35 -8.25 -3.09
N ARG A 344 22.77 -9.49 -2.80
CA ARG A 344 21.97 -10.69 -3.05
C ARG A 344 20.67 -10.71 -2.23
N THR A 345 20.69 -10.25 -0.97
CA THR A 345 19.49 -10.11 -0.13
C THR A 345 18.40 -9.26 -0.79
N PHE A 346 18.79 -8.29 -1.62
CA PHE A 346 17.87 -7.40 -2.33
C PHE A 346 17.80 -7.69 -3.85
N GLY A 347 18.14 -8.92 -4.27
CA GLY A 347 17.97 -9.37 -5.65
C GLY A 347 18.94 -8.73 -6.64
N ARG A 348 20.14 -8.35 -6.19
CA ARG A 348 21.19 -7.74 -7.02
C ARG A 348 22.45 -8.61 -7.03
N LYS A 349 23.07 -8.72 -8.22
CA LYS A 349 24.33 -9.44 -8.42
C LYS A 349 25.49 -8.51 -8.77
N ARG A 350 25.23 -7.47 -9.57
CA ARG A 350 26.26 -6.54 -10.06
C ARG A 350 26.44 -5.36 -9.10
N LYS A 351 27.68 -5.15 -8.64
CA LYS A 351 28.07 -3.96 -7.88
C LYS A 351 28.41 -2.81 -8.85
N THR A 352 27.58 -1.77 -8.86
CA THR A 352 27.82 -0.54 -9.65
C THR A 352 28.45 0.55 -8.77
N LYS A 353 28.91 1.67 -9.36
CA LYS A 353 29.41 2.82 -8.60
C LYS A 353 28.34 3.41 -7.67
N GLN A 354 27.10 3.48 -8.14
CA GLN A 354 25.98 3.96 -7.33
C GLN A 354 25.67 3.01 -6.17
N PHE A 355 25.69 1.69 -6.41
CA PHE A 355 25.47 0.71 -5.35
C PHE A 355 26.60 0.70 -4.33
N THR A 356 27.85 0.93 -4.77
CA THR A 356 28.99 1.06 -3.86
C THR A 356 28.81 2.25 -2.92
N ALA A 357 28.46 3.42 -3.47
CA ALA A 357 28.18 4.60 -2.64
C ALA A 357 27.02 4.37 -1.65
N HIS A 358 26.00 3.63 -2.07
CA HIS A 358 24.86 3.28 -1.21
C HIS A 358 25.24 2.30 -0.09
N LEU A 359 26.02 1.27 -0.41
CA LEU A 359 26.58 0.32 0.56
C LEU A 359 27.52 1.02 1.55
N ASP A 360 28.38 1.92 1.07
CA ASP A 360 29.30 2.71 1.91
C ASP A 360 28.52 3.61 2.88
N HIS A 361 27.39 4.16 2.44
CA HIS A 361 26.52 4.93 3.31
C HIS A 361 25.91 4.04 4.40
N ALA A 362 25.30 2.91 4.02
CA ALA A 362 24.70 1.97 4.96
C ALA A 362 25.73 1.45 5.99
N ARG A 363 26.95 1.17 5.55
CA ARG A 363 28.05 0.68 6.40
C ARG A 363 28.43 1.65 7.53
N LYS A 364 28.27 2.97 7.34
CA LYS A 364 28.51 3.96 8.42
C LYS A 364 27.53 3.84 9.58
N LEU A 365 26.40 3.14 9.38
CA LEU A 365 25.39 2.91 10.39
C LEU A 365 25.62 1.60 11.16
N VAL A 366 26.41 0.66 10.61
CA VAL A 366 26.53 -0.74 11.07
C VAL A 366 27.48 -0.91 12.24
#